data_AF-A0A850LR34-F1
#
_entry.id   AF-A0A850LR34-F1
#
_cell.length_a   1.000
_cell.length_b   1.000
_cell.length_c   1.000
_cell.angle_alpha   90.00
_cell.angle_beta   90.00
_cell.angle_gamma   90.00
#
_symmetry.space_group_name_H-M   'P 1'
#
loop_
_entity.id
_entity.type
_entity.pdbx_description
1 polymer ?
#
loop_
_entity_poly.entity_id
_entity_poly.type
_entity_poly.pdbx_seq_one_letter_code
_entity_poly.pdbx_strand_id
1 'polypeptide(L)'
;MDAINYIPERRDFIQNIVEVELYDYVTDINRRWNSNIFPSSSLAKAILKNLHESRKKYRKYHTLVKKVLNKWATLGFCKLISMTSLPSGKKTKFIYQFEFDKMKNVQVVKLLPLTI
;
A
#
# COMPACT_ATOMS: atom_id res chain seq x y z
N MET A 1 6.70 12.70 32.49
CA MET A 1 6.11 12.87 31.14
C MET A 1 7.04 12.17 30.18
N ASP A 2 6.82 10.87 29.98
CA ASP A 2 7.76 10.01 29.27
C ASP A 2 7.66 10.21 27.76
N ALA A 3 8.70 10.82 27.19
CA ALA A 3 8.97 10.77 25.76
C ALA A 3 9.49 9.37 25.40
N ILE A 4 8.62 8.37 25.42
CA ILE A 4 8.96 7.01 25.00
C ILE A 4 9.14 7.00 23.48
N ASN A 5 10.41 6.96 23.06
CA ASN A 5 10.92 6.33 21.85
C ASN A 5 10.35 6.81 20.50
N TYR A 6 10.82 7.96 20.02
CA TYR A 6 10.85 8.22 18.58
C TYR A 6 12.17 7.65 17.99
N ILE A 7 12.11 6.41 17.49
CA ILE A 7 13.17 5.81 16.68
C ILE A 7 12.73 5.91 15.21
N PRO A 8 13.37 6.75 14.38
CA PRO A 8 13.04 6.90 12.95
C PRO A 8 12.95 5.56 12.21
N GLU A 9 13.84 4.63 12.54
CA GLU A 9 13.96 3.30 11.93
C GLU A 9 12.69 2.44 12.06
N ARG A 10 11.92 2.57 13.16
CA ARG A 10 10.69 1.79 13.36
C ARG A 10 9.55 2.25 12.46
N ARG A 11 9.54 3.52 12.06
CA ARG A 11 8.50 4.07 11.18
C ARG A 11 8.67 3.55 9.76
N ASP A 12 9.92 3.40 9.35
CA ASP A 12 10.30 2.82 8.06
C ASP A 12 10.01 1.31 8.04
N PHE A 13 10.22 0.60 9.15
CA PHE A 13 9.92 -0.84 9.23
C PHE A 13 8.47 -1.20 8.92
N ILE A 14 7.48 -0.56 9.57
CA ILE A 14 6.06 -0.86 9.31
C ILE A 14 5.67 -0.46 7.89
N GLN A 15 6.20 0.65 7.38
CA GLN A 15 5.95 1.08 6.01
C GLN A 15 6.52 0.07 5.01
N ASN A 16 7.69 -0.48 5.27
CA ASN A 16 8.32 -1.51 4.44
C ASN A 16 7.49 -2.80 4.43
N ILE A 17 6.99 -3.25 5.58
CA ILE A 17 6.07 -4.40 5.64
C ILE A 17 4.83 -4.16 4.78
N VAL A 18 4.22 -2.97 4.89
CA VAL A 18 3.06 -2.60 4.07
C VAL A 18 3.41 -2.55 2.59
N GLU A 19 4.60 -2.10 2.23
CA GLU A 19 5.07 -2.04 0.84
C GLU A 19 5.27 -3.45 0.25
N VAL A 20 5.86 -4.38 1.01
CA VAL A 20 6.01 -5.80 0.63
C VAL A 20 4.65 -6.46 0.45
N GLU A 21 3.79 -6.41 1.48
CA GLU A 21 2.45 -7.01 1.42
C GLU A 21 1.60 -6.43 0.29
N LEU A 22 1.75 -5.13 0.02
CA LEU A 22 1.02 -4.48 -1.06
C LEU A 22 1.49 -4.98 -2.41
N TYR A 23 2.80 -5.14 -2.59
CA TYR A 23 3.39 -5.67 -3.82
C TYR A 23 2.92 -7.10 -4.08
N ASP A 24 3.03 -7.97 -3.07
CA ASP A 24 2.63 -9.38 -3.16
C ASP A 24 1.13 -9.50 -3.47
N TYR A 25 0.30 -8.69 -2.81
CA TYR A 25 -1.14 -8.70 -3.05
C TYR A 25 -1.49 -8.28 -4.49
N VAL A 26 -0.98 -7.15 -4.98
CA VAL A 26 -1.36 -6.65 -6.32
C VAL A 26 -0.80 -7.53 -7.43
N THR A 27 0.40 -8.08 -7.26
CA THR A 27 1.01 -8.99 -8.24
C THR A 27 0.29 -10.34 -8.28
N ASP A 28 -0.11 -10.90 -7.13
CA ASP A 28 -0.88 -12.14 -7.09
C ASP A 28 -2.27 -11.96 -7.72
N ILE A 29 -2.97 -10.86 -7.42
CA ILE A 29 -4.27 -10.58 -8.04
C ILE A 29 -4.14 -10.38 -9.55
N ASN A 30 -3.09 -9.69 -10.02
CA ASN A 30 -2.85 -9.55 -11.45
C ASN A 30 -2.55 -10.90 -12.10
N ARG A 31 -1.70 -11.72 -11.49
CA ARG A 31 -1.38 -13.06 -12.00
C ARG A 31 -2.63 -13.96 -12.11
N ARG A 32 -3.53 -13.91 -11.12
CA ARG A 32 -4.72 -14.76 -11.09
C ARG A 32 -5.85 -14.27 -11.98
N TRP A 33 -6.03 -12.96 -12.07
CA TRP A 33 -7.25 -12.36 -12.62
C TRP A 33 -7.00 -11.32 -13.71
N ASN A 34 -5.74 -11.07 -14.07
CA ASN A 34 -5.30 -10.01 -14.96
C ASN A 34 -5.83 -8.61 -14.58
N SER A 35 -6.16 -8.41 -13.30
CA SER A 35 -6.64 -7.12 -12.81
C SER A 35 -5.45 -6.20 -12.50
N ASN A 36 -5.54 -4.95 -12.92
CA ASN A 36 -4.52 -3.94 -12.70
C ASN A 36 -5.07 -2.62 -12.15
N ILE A 37 -6.35 -2.58 -11.76
CA ILE A 37 -7.00 -1.38 -11.25
C ILE A 37 -7.51 -1.64 -9.84
N PHE A 38 -7.09 -0.80 -8.90
CA PHE A 38 -7.40 -0.99 -7.48
C PHE A 38 -7.77 0.32 -6.78
N PRO A 39 -8.89 0.37 -6.05
CA PRO A 39 -9.16 1.43 -5.10
C PRO A 39 -8.21 1.34 -3.90
N SER A 40 -7.65 2.48 -3.46
CA SER A 40 -6.78 2.54 -2.26
C SER A 40 -7.44 1.98 -1.00
N SER A 41 -8.77 2.06 -0.90
CA SER A 41 -9.53 1.52 0.23
C SER A 41 -9.66 0.00 0.19
N SER A 42 -9.71 -0.64 -1.00
CA SER A 42 -9.70 -2.11 -1.08
C SER A 42 -8.33 -2.64 -0.73
N LEU A 43 -7.27 -2.01 -1.25
CA LEU A 43 -5.89 -2.32 -0.92
C LEU A 43 -5.66 -2.24 0.59
N ALA A 44 -6.03 -1.13 1.24
CA ALA A 44 -5.87 -0.99 2.68
C ALA A 44 -6.62 -2.05 3.50
N LYS A 45 -7.80 -2.49 3.05
CA LYS A 45 -8.53 -3.58 3.70
C LYS A 45 -7.84 -4.94 3.52
N ALA A 46 -7.30 -5.21 2.33
CA ALA A 46 -6.56 -6.43 2.04
C ALA A 46 -5.30 -6.51 2.90
N ILE A 47 -4.49 -5.45 2.95
CA ILE A 47 -3.27 -5.39 3.77
C ILE A 47 -3.59 -5.55 5.26
N LEU A 48 -4.62 -4.87 5.76
CA LEU A 48 -5.03 -5.01 7.15
C LEU A 48 -5.44 -6.47 7.48
N LYS A 49 -6.07 -7.17 6.52
CA LYS A 49 -6.45 -8.58 6.67
C LYS A 49 -5.22 -9.49 6.64
N ASN A 50 -4.32 -9.31 5.68
CA ASN A 50 -3.11 -10.14 5.53
C ASN A 50 -2.19 -10.02 6.75
N LEU A 51 -2.05 -8.81 7.31
CA LEU A 51 -1.26 -8.56 8.51
C LEU A 51 -1.96 -8.99 9.81
N HIS A 52 -3.16 -9.57 9.73
CA HIS A 52 -3.97 -9.99 10.89
C HIS A 52 -4.21 -8.84 11.89
N GLU A 53 -4.34 -7.62 11.38
CA GLU A 53 -4.41 -6.41 12.19
C GLU A 53 -5.85 -5.98 12.50
N SER A 54 -6.03 -5.31 13.63
CA SER A 54 -7.36 -4.87 14.06
C SER A 54 -7.98 -3.85 13.10
N ARG A 55 -9.29 -3.97 12.82
CA ARG A 55 -10.09 -2.98 12.06
C ARG A 55 -9.96 -1.55 12.60
N LYS A 56 -9.72 -1.40 13.91
CA LYS A 56 -9.50 -0.09 14.55
C LYS A 56 -8.28 0.65 13.98
N LYS A 57 -7.29 -0.08 13.45
CA LYS A 57 -6.08 0.47 12.84
C LYS A 57 -6.26 0.85 11.36
N TYR A 58 -7.45 0.68 10.77
CA TYR A 58 -7.70 0.96 9.35
C TYR A 58 -7.21 2.34 8.91
N ARG A 59 -7.47 3.40 9.69
CA ARG A 59 -7.03 4.77 9.35
C ARG A 59 -5.50 4.87 9.21
N LYS A 60 -4.75 4.20 10.08
CA LYS A 60 -3.28 4.15 10.05
C LYS A 60 -2.80 3.44 8.79
N TYR A 61 -3.31 2.25 8.52
CA TYR A 61 -2.92 1.45 7.34
C TYR A 61 -3.33 2.10 6.03
N HIS A 62 -4.52 2.71 5.96
CA HIS A 62 -4.94 3.45 4.76
C HIS A 62 -4.03 4.63 4.45
N THR A 63 -3.53 5.33 5.49
CA THR A 63 -2.53 6.39 5.33
C THR A 63 -1.21 5.85 4.83
N LEU A 64 -0.73 4.72 5.37
CA LEU A 64 0.51 4.06 4.92
C LEU A 64 0.40 3.58 3.48
N VAL A 65 -0.69 2.90 3.12
CA VAL A 65 -0.95 2.45 1.75
C VAL A 65 -0.97 3.64 0.78
N LYS A 66 -1.62 4.76 1.12
CA LYS A 66 -1.57 5.96 0.28
C LYS A 66 -0.15 6.51 0.10
N LYS A 67 0.67 6.50 1.15
CA LYS A 67 2.08 6.92 1.04
C LYS A 67 2.86 6.03 0.08
N VAL A 68 2.72 4.71 0.19
CA VAL A 68 3.36 3.74 -0.71
C VAL A 68 2.86 3.94 -2.15
N LEU A 69 1.54 4.09 -2.35
CA LEU A 69 0.98 4.32 -3.69
C LEU A 69 1.44 5.63 -4.31
N ASN A 70 1.57 6.71 -3.53
CA ASN A 70 2.12 7.96 -4.02
C ASN A 70 3.59 7.81 -4.41
N LYS A 71 4.40 7.13 -3.58
CA LYS A 71 5.79 6.79 -3.90
C LYS A 71 5.87 5.99 -5.21
N TRP A 72 5.06 4.95 -5.36
CA TRP A 72 5.01 4.13 -6.57
C TRP A 72 4.52 4.89 -7.78
N ALA A 73 3.62 5.85 -7.60
CA ALA A 73 3.19 6.74 -8.67
C ALA A 73 4.33 7.65 -9.14
N THR A 74 5.13 8.21 -8.21
CA THR A 74 6.33 8.99 -8.57
C THR A 74 7.40 8.15 -9.25
N LEU A 75 7.47 6.84 -8.96
CA LEU A 75 8.38 5.89 -9.61
C LEU A 75 7.83 5.32 -10.93
N GLY A 76 6.61 5.68 -11.32
CA GLY A 76 5.98 5.22 -12.55
C GLY A 76 5.45 3.77 -12.52
N PHE A 77 5.33 3.16 -11.34
CA PHE A 77 4.77 1.80 -11.19
C PHE A 77 3.25 1.78 -11.23
N CYS A 78 2.61 2.90 -10.88
CA CYS A 78 1.17 3.06 -10.99
C CYS A 78 0.80 4.51 -11.30
N LYS A 79 -0.45 4.74 -11.65
CA LYS A 79 -1.01 6.08 -11.87
C LYS A 79 -2.37 6.20 -11.22
N LEU A 80 -2.65 7.38 -10.68
CA LEU A 80 -3.97 7.72 -10.17
C LEU A 80 -4.89 7.99 -11.37
N ILE A 81 -5.88 7.12 -11.61
CA ILE A 81 -6.77 7.21 -12.79
C ILE A 81 -8.09 7.91 -12.51
N SER A 82 -8.51 7.99 -11.25
CA SER A 82 -9.78 8.65 -10.91
C SER A 82 -9.79 9.17 -9.49
N MET A 83 -10.27 10.41 -9.38
CA MET A 83 -10.91 10.99 -8.20
C MET A 83 -12.38 11.22 -8.55
N THR A 84 -13.26 10.24 -8.34
CA THR A 84 -14.69 10.46 -8.54
C THR A 84 -15.29 11.09 -7.28
N SER A 85 -15.77 12.33 -7.39
CA SER A 85 -16.75 12.90 -6.48
C SER A 85 -18.09 12.24 -6.77
N LEU A 86 -18.59 11.41 -5.85
CA LEU A 86 -19.96 10.89 -5.98
C LEU A 86 -20.94 12.09 -5.91
N PRO A 87 -21.98 12.14 -6.78
CA PRO A 87 -22.95 13.24 -6.78
C PRO A 87 -23.63 13.46 -5.42
N SER A 88 -23.68 12.44 -4.56
CA SER A 88 -24.32 12.46 -3.25
C SER A 88 -23.37 12.45 -2.05
N GLY A 89 -22.04 12.55 -2.24
CA GLY A 89 -21.12 12.37 -1.11
C GLY A 89 -19.72 12.92 -1.32
N LYS A 90 -19.31 13.78 -0.39
CA LYS A 90 -18.00 14.43 -0.18
C LYS A 90 -16.80 13.46 -0.01
N LYS A 91 -16.80 12.27 -0.63
CA LYS A 91 -15.76 11.25 -0.47
C LYS A 91 -15.09 10.96 -1.80
N THR A 92 -13.89 11.50 -1.95
CA THR A 92 -12.95 11.20 -3.03
C THR A 92 -12.49 9.75 -2.95
N LYS A 93 -12.84 8.94 -3.95
CA LYS A 93 -12.23 7.61 -4.14
C LYS A 93 -10.95 7.76 -4.93
N PHE A 94 -9.83 7.28 -4.38
CA PHE A 94 -8.56 7.22 -5.09
C PHE A 94 -8.42 5.84 -5.71
N ILE A 95 -8.40 5.78 -7.04
CA ILE A 95 -8.27 4.55 -7.83
C ILE A 95 -6.95 4.60 -8.58
N TYR A 96 -6.16 3.54 -8.44
CA TYR A 96 -4.83 3.42 -9.05
C TYR A 96 -4.84 2.34 -10.12
N GLN A 97 -4.21 2.61 -11.26
CA GLN A 97 -3.90 1.62 -12.30
C GLN A 97 -2.41 1.30 -12.24
N PHE A 98 -2.07 0.02 -12.22
CA PHE A 98 -0.70 -0.48 -12.10
C PHE A 98 -0.14 -0.90 -13.45
N GLU A 99 1.13 -0.60 -13.65
CA GLU A 99 1.90 -0.97 -14.84
C GLU A 99 2.86 -2.11 -14.48
N PHE A 100 2.36 -3.34 -14.46
CA PHE A 100 3.09 -4.50 -13.94
C PHE A 100 4.40 -4.81 -14.67
N ASP A 101 4.53 -4.44 -15.95
CA ASP A 101 5.80 -4.55 -16.66
C ASP A 101 6.91 -3.72 -16.04
N LYS A 102 6.57 -2.55 -15.48
CA LYS A 102 7.50 -1.68 -14.75
C LYS A 102 7.75 -2.17 -13.33
N MET A 103 6.81 -2.95 -12.77
CA MET A 103 6.93 -3.50 -11.42
C MET A 103 7.87 -4.71 -11.32
N LYS A 104 8.20 -5.36 -12.44
CA LYS A 104 9.18 -6.47 -12.49
C LYS A 104 10.56 -6.07 -11.93
N ASN A 105 10.88 -4.77 -11.94
CA ASN A 105 12.13 -4.20 -11.45
C ASN A 105 12.00 -3.56 -10.07
N VAL A 106 10.85 -3.67 -9.39
CA VAL A 106 10.76 -3.18 -8.01
C VAL A 106 11.65 -4.09 -7.18
N GLN A 107 12.85 -3.61 -6.85
CA GLN A 107 13.58 -4.12 -5.71
C GLN A 107 12.78 -3.71 -4.47
N VAL A 108 11.70 -4.43 -4.20
CA VAL A 108 11.14 -4.51 -2.86
C VAL A 108 12.26 -5.17 -2.11
N VAL A 109 13.13 -4.35 -1.50
CA VAL A 109 14.35 -4.79 -0.85
C VAL A 109 13.98 -6.03 -0.06
N LYS A 110 14.66 -7.14 -0.35
CA LYS A 110 14.57 -8.38 0.42
C LYS A 110 14.95 -8.07 1.87
N LEU A 111 14.05 -7.43 2.62
CA LEU A 111 14.11 -7.14 4.04
C LEU A 111 13.32 -8.24 4.74
N LEU A 112 13.64 -9.49 4.40
CA LEU A 112 13.57 -10.52 5.42
C LEU A 112 14.60 -10.08 6.46
N PRO A 113 14.26 -9.97 7.75
CA PRO A 113 15.28 -9.79 8.76
C PRO A 113 16.27 -10.94 8.56
N LEU A 114 17.55 -10.60 8.36
CA LEU A 114 18.63 -11.55 8.60
C LEU A 114 18.45 -11.99 10.05
N THR A 115 17.79 -13.13 10.24
CA THR A 115 17.90 -13.91 11.46
C THR A 115 19.38 -14.25 11.60
N ILE A 116 20.05 -13.54 12.50
CA ILE A 116 21.32 -13.95 13.11
C ILE A 116 20.98 -15.03 14.13
#